data_AF-A0A4R6GW37-F1
#
_entry.id   AF-A0A4R6GW37-F1
#
_cell.length_a   1.000
_cell.length_b   1.000
_cell.length_c   1.000
_cell.angle_alpha   90.00
_cell.angle_beta   90.00
_cell.angle_gamma   90.00
#
_symmetry.space_group_name_H-M   'P 1'
#
loop_
_entity.id
_entity.type
_entity.pdbx_description
1 polymer ?
#
loop_
_entity_poly.entity_id
_entity_poly.type
_entity_poly.pdbx_seq_one_letter_code
_entity_poly.pdbx_strand_id
1 'polypeptide(L)'
;MEIFDNGHLFLAQKGVGSNIEHLWSISDTLGNIVSQKKNTLPTFQTNIGSKGGVFQSGEGFSYWIDHNDTIFSISPNFSFRPSYVFTLGEHRWSNKNVNVYSLKEHIEKRKKFYTPHFFIETQKYLISQYAFKEKNSYVFLNKETHKTLTCDFNWKTTIREGIPNNFDNGIMFNVESYFNQGQSEFLIGVIFPYQLKAHVASDAFKNSTPLYPEKKKELERLANSLDQNDNPVLMLLELKQ
;
A
#
# COMPACT_ATOMS: atom_id res chain seq x y z
N MET A 1 10.67 5.84 8.41
CA MET A 1 12.14 5.88 8.53
C MET A 1 12.50 4.42 8.46
N GLU A 2 13.30 4.06 7.46
CA GLU A 2 13.67 2.67 7.25
C GLU A 2 15.14 2.48 7.60
N ILE A 3 15.55 1.24 7.86
CA ILE A 3 16.92 0.93 8.27
C ILE A 3 17.48 -0.07 7.27
N PHE A 4 18.60 0.26 6.64
CA PHE A 4 19.36 -0.69 5.82
C PHE A 4 20.08 -1.70 6.73
N ASP A 5 20.34 -2.90 6.23
CA ASP A 5 21.08 -3.95 6.96
C ASP A 5 22.49 -3.51 7.39
N ASN A 6 23.06 -2.52 6.69
CA ASN A 6 24.36 -1.92 7.03
C ASN A 6 24.26 -0.84 8.13
N GLY A 7 23.12 -0.71 8.81
CA GLY A 7 22.91 0.19 9.94
C GLY A 7 22.60 1.65 9.57
N HIS A 8 22.43 1.98 8.29
CA HIS A 8 22.10 3.34 7.89
C HIS A 8 20.59 3.59 7.88
N LEU A 9 20.20 4.81 8.25
CA LEU A 9 18.81 5.25 8.34
C LEU A 9 18.39 5.95 7.05
N PHE A 10 17.33 5.48 6.41
CA PHE A 10 16.71 6.10 5.25
C PHE A 10 15.51 6.98 5.64
N LEU A 11 15.55 8.24 5.22
CA LEU A 11 14.58 9.27 5.55
C LEU A 11 14.05 9.91 4.26
N ALA A 12 12.92 9.39 3.75
CA ALA A 12 12.19 10.06 2.67
C ALA A 12 11.41 11.28 3.21
N GLN A 13 11.55 12.41 2.54
CA GLN A 13 10.89 13.66 2.90
C GLN A 13 9.68 13.90 2.00
N LYS A 14 8.64 14.51 2.57
CA LYS A 14 7.42 14.86 1.86
C LYS A 14 7.05 16.29 2.19
N GLY A 15 6.98 17.16 1.18
CA GLY A 15 6.65 18.58 1.32
C GLY A 15 5.38 18.94 0.57
N VAL A 16 4.50 19.72 1.22
CA VAL A 16 3.35 20.33 0.54
C VAL A 16 3.86 21.19 -0.61
N GLY A 17 3.33 20.98 -1.82
CA GLY A 17 3.70 21.79 -2.97
C GLY A 17 5.17 21.67 -3.39
N SER A 18 5.79 20.50 -3.15
CA SER A 18 7.23 20.30 -3.38
C SER A 18 8.13 21.23 -2.52
N ASN A 19 7.61 21.82 -1.44
CA ASN A 19 8.36 22.71 -0.55
C ASN A 19 9.26 21.93 0.43
N ILE A 20 10.24 21.21 -0.12
CA ILE A 20 11.30 20.49 0.58
C ILE A 20 12.60 20.68 -0.18
N GLU A 21 13.71 20.80 0.56
CA GLU A 21 15.04 20.96 -0.03
C GLU A 21 15.59 19.64 -0.59
N HIS A 22 15.34 18.53 0.13
CA HIS A 22 15.81 17.20 -0.20
C HIS A 22 14.63 16.24 -0.33
N LEU A 23 14.63 15.38 -1.35
CA LEU A 23 13.64 14.30 -1.49
C LEU A 23 13.85 13.21 -0.45
N TRP A 24 15.11 12.97 -0.11
CA TRP A 24 15.51 12.04 0.93
C TRP A 24 16.93 12.32 1.40
N SER A 25 17.21 11.80 2.59
CA SER A 25 18.54 11.74 3.18
C SER A 25 18.80 10.35 3.75
N ILE A 26 20.07 9.97 3.79
CA ILE A 26 20.57 8.78 4.45
C ILE A 26 21.56 9.23 5.52
N SER A 27 21.37 8.76 6.74
CA SER A 27 22.29 9.03 7.84
C SER A 27 22.85 7.75 8.43
N ASP A 28 23.95 7.85 9.17
CA ASP A 28 24.31 6.82 10.14
C ASP A 28 23.36 6.86 11.36
N THR A 29 23.58 5.96 12.33
CA THR A 29 22.79 5.88 13.56
C THR A 29 23.04 7.03 14.54
N LEU A 30 24.07 7.84 14.31
CA LEU A 30 24.39 9.03 15.11
C LEU A 30 23.77 10.30 14.51
N GLY A 31 23.13 10.18 13.34
CA GLY A 31 22.49 11.29 12.63
C GLY A 31 23.41 12.04 11.66
N ASN A 32 24.63 11.55 11.41
CA ASN A 32 25.50 12.16 10.40
C ASN A 32 24.99 11.80 9.00
N ILE A 33 24.76 12.79 8.16
CA ILE A 33 24.27 12.59 6.78
C ILE A 33 25.40 12.04 5.92
N VAL A 34 25.19 10.86 5.33
CA VAL A 34 26.15 10.19 4.44
C VAL A 34 25.77 10.32 2.97
N SER A 35 24.48 10.54 2.67
CA SER A 35 23.99 10.77 1.31
C SER A 35 22.67 11.53 1.32
N GLN A 36 22.39 12.29 0.26
CA GLN A 36 21.13 13.01 0.11
C GLN A 36 20.80 13.29 -1.35
N LYS A 37 19.51 13.43 -1.65
CA LYS A 37 19.02 13.83 -2.96
C LYS A 37 18.30 15.16 -2.89
N LYS A 38 18.90 16.18 -3.51
CA LYS A 38 18.26 17.48 -3.67
C LYS A 38 16.97 17.35 -4.48
N ASN A 39 15.93 18.06 -4.04
CA ASN A 39 14.71 18.23 -4.79
C ASN A 39 14.95 19.20 -5.96
N THR A 40 14.64 18.74 -7.17
CA THR A 40 14.77 19.53 -8.41
C THR A 40 13.43 20.03 -8.93
N LEU A 41 12.32 19.66 -8.28
CA LEU A 41 10.99 20.09 -8.69
C LEU A 41 10.70 21.50 -8.18
N PRO A 42 10.26 22.43 -9.05
CA PRO A 42 9.84 23.76 -8.62
C PRO A 42 8.74 23.69 -7.56
N THR A 43 8.85 24.54 -6.55
CA THR A 43 7.79 24.71 -5.55
C THR A 43 6.52 25.28 -6.20
N PHE A 44 5.36 24.75 -5.81
CA PHE A 44 4.06 25.21 -6.27
C PHE A 44 3.10 25.39 -5.10
N GLN A 45 2.11 26.27 -5.25
CA GLN A 45 1.12 26.49 -4.20
C GLN A 45 0.04 25.40 -4.24
N THR A 46 -0.25 24.84 -3.08
CA THR A 46 -1.37 23.93 -2.87
C THR A 46 -1.73 23.87 -1.39
N ASN A 47 -2.99 23.56 -1.10
CA ASN A 47 -3.45 23.22 0.24
C ASN A 47 -3.80 21.73 0.39
N ILE A 48 -3.36 20.91 -0.56
CA ILE A 48 -3.40 19.46 -0.46
C ILE A 48 -2.11 18.99 0.23
N GLY A 49 -2.25 18.20 1.29
CA GLY A 49 -1.13 17.58 1.97
C GLY A 49 -0.28 16.71 1.04
N SER A 50 1.02 16.61 1.30
CA SER A 50 1.92 15.77 0.51
C SER A 50 1.67 14.29 0.80
N LYS A 51 1.52 13.51 -0.28
CA LYS A 51 1.52 12.05 -0.22
C LYS A 51 2.81 11.50 -0.81
N GLY A 52 3.06 10.26 -0.43
CA GLY A 52 4.23 9.50 -0.81
C GLY A 52 4.39 8.33 0.13
N GLY A 53 5.41 7.54 -0.10
CA GLY A 53 5.67 6.37 0.73
C GLY A 53 7.04 5.79 0.44
N VAL A 54 7.45 4.92 1.35
CA VAL A 54 8.64 4.10 1.23
C VAL A 54 8.20 2.65 1.38
N PHE A 55 8.84 1.75 0.64
CA PHE A 55 8.62 0.32 0.77
C PHE A 55 9.93 -0.43 0.46
N GLN A 56 10.08 -1.62 1.03
CA GLN A 56 11.24 -2.46 0.77
C GLN A 56 11.25 -2.96 -0.68
N SER A 57 12.43 -2.97 -1.31
CA SER A 57 12.63 -3.39 -2.69
C SER A 57 13.98 -4.09 -2.82
N GLY A 58 13.96 -5.43 -2.83
CA GLY A 58 15.17 -6.24 -2.69
C GLY A 58 15.89 -5.93 -1.38
N GLU A 59 17.20 -5.72 -1.45
CA GLU A 59 18.04 -5.31 -0.30
C GLU A 59 17.94 -3.81 0.01
N GLY A 60 17.22 -3.04 -0.82
CA GLY A 60 17.11 -1.60 -0.70
C GLY A 60 15.70 -1.12 -0.40
N PHE A 61 15.49 0.17 -0.63
CA PHE A 61 14.19 0.82 -0.47
C PHE A 61 13.78 1.53 -1.74
N SER A 62 12.49 1.49 -2.02
CA SER A 62 11.87 2.31 -3.05
C SER A 62 11.04 3.41 -2.40
N TYR A 63 11.01 4.59 -3.03
CA TYR A 63 10.18 5.69 -2.59
C TYR A 63 9.40 6.30 -3.76
N TRP A 64 8.26 6.88 -3.41
CA TRP A 64 7.42 7.62 -4.34
C TRP A 64 6.84 8.86 -3.66
N ILE A 65 6.52 9.87 -4.46
CA ILE A 65 5.88 11.11 -4.06
C ILE A 65 4.79 11.44 -5.09
N ASP A 66 3.68 11.99 -4.63
CA ASP A 66 2.45 12.18 -5.42
C ASP A 66 2.52 13.14 -6.62
N HIS A 67 3.53 14.01 -6.64
CA HIS A 67 3.79 14.97 -7.72
C HIS A 67 4.91 14.50 -8.67
N ASN A 68 5.39 13.25 -8.51
CA ASN A 68 6.33 12.62 -9.42
C ASN A 68 5.68 11.41 -10.10
N ASP A 69 6.10 11.16 -11.34
CA ASP A 69 5.63 10.04 -12.16
C ASP A 69 6.41 8.76 -11.95
N THR A 70 7.49 8.83 -11.18
CA THR A 70 8.50 7.80 -11.09
C THR A 70 8.65 7.32 -9.66
N ILE A 71 8.66 6.00 -9.48
CA ILE A 71 9.17 5.33 -8.29
C ILE A 71 10.67 5.17 -8.48
N PHE A 72 11.43 5.62 -7.49
CA PHE A 72 12.88 5.47 -7.45
C PHE A 72 13.26 4.41 -6.43
N SER A 73 14.28 3.63 -6.73
CA SER A 73 14.89 2.70 -5.78
C SER A 73 16.27 3.16 -5.38
N ILE A 74 16.62 2.87 -4.13
CA ILE A 74 17.87 3.20 -3.47
C ILE A 74 18.44 1.89 -2.93
N SER A 75 19.66 1.57 -3.34
CA SER A 75 20.35 0.35 -2.93
C SER A 75 21.21 0.58 -1.67
N PRO A 76 21.70 -0.48 -1.01
CA PRO A 76 22.52 -0.36 0.20
C PRO A 76 23.82 0.44 0.05
N ASN A 77 24.34 0.58 -1.17
CA ASN A 77 25.50 1.44 -1.47
C ASN A 77 25.12 2.91 -1.73
N PHE A 78 23.87 3.28 -1.44
CA PHE A 78 23.28 4.60 -1.60
C PHE A 78 23.15 5.09 -3.04
N SER A 79 23.41 4.24 -4.04
CA SER A 79 23.06 4.54 -5.42
C SER A 79 21.54 4.49 -5.60
N PHE A 80 21.01 5.44 -6.37
CA PHE A 80 19.60 5.56 -6.67
C PHE A 80 19.34 5.50 -8.17
N ARG A 81 18.20 4.92 -8.56
CA ARG A 81 17.77 4.82 -9.96
C ARG A 81 16.25 4.90 -10.09
N PRO A 82 15.71 5.36 -11.23
CA PRO A 82 14.30 5.15 -11.55
C PRO A 82 14.04 3.65 -11.72
N SER A 83 12.92 3.15 -11.20
CA SER A 83 12.55 1.73 -11.24
C SER A 83 11.20 1.48 -11.89
N TYR A 84 10.23 2.36 -11.64
CA TYR A 84 8.92 2.32 -12.30
C TYR A 84 8.51 3.71 -12.72
N VAL A 85 7.99 3.84 -13.93
CA VAL A 85 7.43 5.10 -14.45
C VAL A 85 5.97 4.84 -14.75
N PHE A 86 5.10 5.58 -14.09
CA PHE A 86 3.70 5.62 -14.46
C PHE A 86 3.59 6.41 -15.77
N THR A 87 2.66 6.07 -16.64
CA THR A 87 2.47 6.83 -17.90
C THR A 87 1.87 8.21 -17.63
N LEU A 88 2.44 9.26 -18.22
CA LEU A 88 1.86 10.60 -18.16
C LEU A 88 0.44 10.62 -18.73
N GLY A 89 -0.42 11.48 -18.20
CA GLY A 89 -1.78 11.66 -18.73
C GLY A 89 -2.71 12.45 -17.82
N GLU A 90 -3.93 12.66 -18.32
CA GLU A 90 -4.99 13.46 -17.67
C GLU A 90 -5.53 12.83 -16.38
N HIS A 91 -5.23 11.55 -16.16
CA HIS A 91 -5.61 10.82 -14.95
C HIS A 91 -4.81 11.26 -13.72
N ARG A 92 -3.88 12.20 -13.83
CA ARG A 92 -3.01 12.61 -12.73
C ARG A 92 -3.29 13.98 -12.19
N TRP A 93 -2.85 14.14 -10.96
CA TRP A 93 -2.79 15.43 -10.33
C TRP A 93 -1.75 16.33 -11.03
N SER A 94 -2.20 17.46 -11.60
CA SER A 94 -1.31 18.45 -12.21
C SER A 94 -0.69 19.36 -11.16
N ASN A 95 0.58 19.72 -11.30
CA ASN A 95 1.26 20.69 -10.43
C ASN A 95 0.87 22.15 -10.70
N LYS A 96 -0.02 22.42 -11.67
CA LYS A 96 -0.29 23.79 -12.14
C LYS A 96 -1.48 24.51 -11.50
N ASN A 97 -2.47 23.82 -10.90
CA ASN A 97 -3.69 24.47 -10.40
C ASN A 97 -4.41 23.65 -9.32
N VAL A 98 -3.87 23.62 -8.10
CA VAL A 98 -4.27 22.69 -7.02
C VAL A 98 -4.83 23.41 -5.79
N ASN A 99 -5.55 24.50 -6.00
CA ASN A 99 -6.28 25.08 -4.88
C ASN A 99 -7.60 24.34 -4.71
N VAL A 100 -7.87 23.95 -3.47
CA VAL A 100 -9.07 23.20 -3.08
C VAL A 100 -9.71 23.89 -1.89
N TYR A 101 -10.81 24.60 -2.07
CA TYR A 101 -11.33 25.52 -1.07
C TYR A 101 -12.20 24.84 0.00
N SER A 102 -12.46 23.53 -0.12
CA SER A 102 -13.20 22.75 0.88
C SER A 102 -12.82 21.26 0.87
N LEU A 103 -13.07 20.57 1.99
CA LEU A 103 -12.92 19.10 2.06
C LEU A 103 -13.79 18.37 1.03
N LYS A 104 -15.01 18.88 0.77
CA LYS A 104 -15.89 18.32 -0.24
C LYS A 104 -15.25 18.41 -1.63
N GLU A 105 -14.75 19.58 -2.00
CA GLU A 105 -14.05 19.77 -3.27
C GLU A 105 -12.80 18.89 -3.37
N HIS A 106 -12.07 18.71 -2.26
CA HIS A 106 -10.91 17.83 -2.22
C HIS A 106 -11.29 16.39 -2.57
N ILE A 107 -12.32 15.87 -1.92
CA ILE A 107 -12.82 14.52 -2.13
C ILE A 107 -13.30 14.35 -3.58
N GLU A 108 -14.07 15.31 -4.11
CA GLU A 108 -14.59 15.27 -5.48
C GLU A 108 -13.49 15.35 -6.55
N LYS A 109 -12.46 16.18 -6.35
CA LYS A 109 -11.31 16.21 -7.26
C LYS A 109 -10.49 14.92 -7.17
N ARG A 110 -10.19 14.44 -5.96
CA ARG A 110 -9.43 13.18 -5.76
C ARG A 110 -10.09 11.98 -6.42
N LYS A 111 -11.41 11.89 -6.39
CA LYS A 111 -12.16 10.83 -7.06
C LYS A 111 -11.88 10.71 -8.56
N LYS A 112 -11.46 11.79 -9.23
CA LYS A 112 -11.21 11.82 -10.68
C LYS A 112 -9.79 11.40 -11.06
N PHE A 113 -8.84 11.56 -10.15
CA PHE A 113 -7.42 11.34 -10.43
C PHE A 113 -6.91 10.07 -9.78
N TYR A 114 -5.99 9.41 -10.46
CA TYR A 114 -5.23 8.29 -9.93
C TYR A 114 -4.49 8.74 -8.67
N THR A 115 -4.82 8.11 -7.56
CA THR A 115 -4.27 8.42 -6.26
C THR A 115 -3.76 7.13 -5.63
N PRO A 116 -2.46 6.82 -5.73
CA PRO A 116 -1.89 5.68 -5.03
C PRO A 116 -1.94 5.94 -3.51
N HIS A 117 -2.22 4.87 -2.77
CA HIS A 117 -2.23 4.85 -1.31
C HIS A 117 -0.91 4.29 -0.77
N PHE A 118 -0.50 3.14 -1.29
CA PHE A 118 0.78 2.53 -0.97
C PHE A 118 1.26 1.65 -2.12
N PHE A 119 2.52 1.21 -1.99
CA PHE A 119 3.12 0.19 -2.84
C PHE A 119 3.79 -0.86 -1.96
N ILE A 120 3.78 -2.09 -2.44
CA ILE A 120 4.52 -3.23 -1.91
C ILE A 120 5.22 -3.89 -3.08
N GLU A 121 6.47 -4.30 -2.90
CA GLU A 121 7.17 -5.07 -3.92
C GLU A 121 7.52 -6.45 -3.38
N THR A 122 7.17 -7.45 -4.18
CA THR A 122 7.50 -8.86 -3.97
C THR A 122 8.48 -9.29 -5.07
N GLN A 123 8.96 -10.53 -5.04
CA GLN A 123 9.82 -11.08 -6.10
C GLN A 123 9.14 -11.02 -7.47
N LYS A 124 7.84 -11.29 -7.53
CA LYS A 124 7.06 -11.40 -8.79
C LYS A 124 6.22 -10.18 -9.12
N TYR A 125 5.79 -9.41 -8.11
CA TYR A 125 4.81 -8.34 -8.31
C TYR A 125 5.26 -7.00 -7.72
N LEU A 126 4.90 -5.91 -8.40
CA LEU A 126 4.67 -4.61 -7.77
C LEU A 126 3.17 -4.50 -7.49
N ILE A 127 2.80 -4.33 -6.23
CA ILE A 127 1.43 -4.24 -5.76
C ILE A 127 1.14 -2.80 -5.36
N SER A 128 -0.03 -2.28 -5.74
CA SER A 128 -0.48 -0.96 -5.29
C SER A 128 -1.96 -0.97 -4.94
N GLN A 129 -2.29 -0.33 -3.84
CA GLN A 129 -3.65 0.13 -3.58
C GLN A 129 -3.80 1.55 -4.12
N TYR A 130 -4.85 1.83 -4.89
CA TYR A 130 -5.10 3.15 -5.45
C TYR A 130 -6.59 3.46 -5.53
N ALA A 131 -6.91 4.75 -5.59
CA ALA A 131 -8.22 5.24 -5.98
C ALA A 131 -8.17 5.85 -7.38
N PHE A 132 -9.17 5.56 -8.22
CA PHE A 132 -9.33 6.18 -9.54
C PHE A 132 -10.78 6.08 -10.03
N LYS A 133 -11.32 7.18 -10.57
CA LYS A 133 -12.71 7.27 -11.10
C LYS A 133 -13.73 6.68 -10.12
N GLU A 134 -13.68 7.15 -8.87
CA GLU A 134 -14.55 6.71 -7.76
C GLU A 134 -14.40 5.26 -7.31
N LYS A 135 -13.48 4.50 -7.89
CA LYS A 135 -13.18 3.13 -7.50
C LYS A 135 -11.94 3.08 -6.63
N ASN A 136 -11.93 2.17 -5.65
CA ASN A 136 -10.71 1.76 -4.97
C ASN A 136 -10.35 0.39 -5.51
N SER A 137 -9.06 0.19 -5.80
CA SER A 137 -8.60 -1.04 -6.41
C SER A 137 -7.21 -1.41 -5.92
N TYR A 138 -6.95 -2.70 -5.87
CA TYR A 138 -5.60 -3.23 -5.89
C TYR A 138 -5.18 -3.48 -7.34
N VAL A 139 -3.93 -3.19 -7.67
CA VAL A 139 -3.27 -3.69 -8.88
C VAL A 139 -2.05 -4.51 -8.50
N PHE A 140 -1.92 -5.67 -9.13
CA PHE A 140 -0.75 -6.52 -9.10
C PHE A 140 -0.11 -6.46 -10.48
N LEU A 141 1.00 -5.75 -10.60
CA LEU A 141 1.80 -5.69 -11.82
C LEU A 141 2.86 -6.80 -11.75
N ASN A 142 2.76 -7.78 -12.64
CA ASN A 142 3.78 -8.81 -12.77
C ASN A 142 5.05 -8.21 -13.41
N LYS A 143 6.18 -8.28 -12.70
CA LYS A 143 7.42 -7.59 -13.09
C LYS A 143 8.10 -8.17 -14.32
N GLU A 144 7.84 -9.43 -14.66
CA GLU A 144 8.44 -10.12 -15.80
C GLU A 144 7.58 -9.97 -17.06
N THR A 145 6.28 -10.26 -16.94
CA THR A 145 5.35 -10.28 -18.09
C THR A 145 4.69 -8.92 -18.34
N HIS A 146 4.82 -7.99 -17.40
CA HIS A 146 4.18 -6.67 -17.40
C HIS A 146 2.63 -6.71 -17.44
N LYS A 147 2.03 -7.87 -17.18
CA LYS A 147 0.59 -8.03 -17.07
C LYS A 147 0.09 -7.50 -15.72
N THR A 148 -1.09 -6.91 -15.74
CA THR A 148 -1.77 -6.42 -14.53
C THR A 148 -2.96 -7.30 -14.17
N LEU A 149 -3.13 -7.53 -12.87
CA LEU A 149 -4.35 -8.07 -12.30
C LEU A 149 -4.94 -6.99 -11.38
N THR A 150 -6.24 -6.74 -11.48
CA THR A 150 -6.91 -5.71 -10.69
C THR A 150 -8.05 -6.29 -9.88
N CYS A 151 -8.23 -5.79 -8.65
CA CYS A 151 -9.36 -6.13 -7.79
C CYS A 151 -10.01 -4.84 -7.30
N ASP A 152 -11.19 -4.52 -7.82
CA ASP A 152 -11.99 -3.37 -7.39
C ASP A 152 -12.73 -3.72 -6.07
N PHE A 153 -12.83 -2.75 -5.16
CA PHE A 153 -13.54 -2.90 -3.88
C PHE A 153 -14.12 -1.56 -3.40
N ASN A 154 -15.14 -1.62 -2.54
CA ASN A 154 -15.71 -0.43 -1.92
C ASN A 154 -14.97 -0.07 -0.64
N TRP A 155 -14.47 1.17 -0.59
CA TRP A 155 -13.90 1.74 0.62
C TRP A 155 -14.69 2.97 1.04
N LYS A 156 -15.53 2.81 2.06
CA LYS A 156 -16.36 3.86 2.66
C LYS A 156 -16.08 3.94 4.16
N THR A 157 -16.49 5.04 4.80
CA THR A 157 -16.30 5.24 6.25
C THR A 157 -16.89 4.12 7.10
N THR A 158 -17.96 3.47 6.62
CA THR A 158 -18.67 2.38 7.31
C THR A 158 -18.38 0.98 6.75
N ILE A 159 -17.72 0.88 5.60
CA ILE A 159 -17.49 -0.38 4.87
C ILE A 159 -16.04 -0.38 4.38
N ARG A 160 -15.22 -1.31 4.89
CA ARG A 160 -13.86 -1.56 4.42
C ARG A 160 -13.83 -2.93 3.75
N GLU A 161 -14.13 -2.96 2.45
CA GLU A 161 -13.91 -4.16 1.64
C GLU A 161 -12.43 -4.29 1.30
N GLY A 162 -12.07 -5.43 0.70
CA GLY A 162 -10.72 -5.74 0.25
C GLY A 162 -10.77 -6.79 -0.84
N ILE A 163 -9.71 -7.59 -0.94
CA ILE A 163 -9.65 -8.71 -1.87
C ILE A 163 -10.65 -9.79 -1.40
N PRO A 164 -11.63 -10.20 -2.23
CA PRO A 164 -12.59 -11.24 -1.86
C PRO A 164 -11.89 -12.54 -1.48
N ASN A 165 -12.30 -13.13 -0.36
CA ASN A 165 -11.79 -14.41 0.10
C ASN A 165 -12.72 -15.54 -0.34
N ASN A 166 -12.42 -16.15 -1.48
CA ASN A 166 -13.13 -17.32 -1.99
C ASN A 166 -12.58 -18.66 -1.45
N PHE A 167 -11.51 -18.61 -0.64
CA PHE A 167 -10.78 -19.78 -0.16
C PHE A 167 -11.58 -20.51 0.93
N ASP A 168 -11.92 -19.79 2.00
CA ASP A 168 -12.72 -20.29 3.13
C ASP A 168 -13.99 -19.43 3.39
N ASN A 169 -14.26 -18.47 2.50
CA ASN A 169 -15.30 -17.45 2.65
C ASN A 169 -15.13 -16.60 3.92
N GLY A 170 -13.91 -16.41 4.42
CA GLY A 170 -13.61 -15.51 5.52
C GLY A 170 -13.78 -14.03 5.18
N ILE A 171 -13.29 -13.17 6.07
CA ILE A 171 -13.31 -11.71 5.84
C ILE A 171 -12.44 -11.39 4.62
N MET A 172 -12.85 -10.37 3.86
CA MET A 172 -12.09 -9.85 2.72
C MET A 172 -10.70 -9.37 3.17
N PHE A 173 -9.69 -9.69 2.38
CA PHE A 173 -8.30 -9.45 2.73
C PHE A 173 -7.88 -8.03 2.38
N ASN A 174 -7.39 -7.29 3.37
CA ASN A 174 -6.74 -6.00 3.18
C ASN A 174 -5.25 -6.15 3.42
N VAL A 175 -4.46 -5.71 2.44
CA VAL A 175 -3.00 -5.79 2.51
C VAL A 175 -2.51 -4.64 3.35
N GLU A 176 -1.91 -4.95 4.50
CA GLU A 176 -1.32 -3.97 5.41
C GLU A 176 0.21 -3.94 5.27
N SER A 177 0.82 -5.11 5.02
CA SER A 177 2.28 -5.22 4.91
C SER A 177 2.69 -6.46 4.12
N TYR A 178 4.00 -6.65 3.99
CA TYR A 178 4.65 -7.75 3.31
C TYR A 178 5.91 -8.16 4.08
N PHE A 179 6.18 -9.45 4.10
CA PHE A 179 7.48 -9.97 4.51
C PHE A 179 7.79 -11.26 3.76
N ASN A 180 9.06 -11.63 3.76
CA ASN A 180 9.55 -12.89 3.23
C ASN A 180 10.22 -13.73 4.32
N GLN A 181 10.11 -15.04 4.20
CA GLN A 181 10.83 -16.00 5.04
C GLN A 181 11.41 -17.09 4.15
N GLY A 182 12.71 -17.01 3.88
CA GLY A 182 13.38 -17.90 2.92
C GLY A 182 12.80 -17.70 1.51
N GLN A 183 12.20 -18.75 0.95
CA GLN A 183 11.59 -18.72 -0.39
C GLN A 183 10.09 -18.37 -0.37
N SER A 184 9.47 -18.28 0.80
CA SER A 184 8.05 -17.94 0.93
C SER A 184 7.85 -16.43 1.08
N GLU A 185 6.86 -15.92 0.36
CA GLU A 185 6.46 -14.51 0.36
C GLU A 185 5.05 -14.38 0.94
N PHE A 186 4.88 -13.52 1.94
CA PHE A 186 3.61 -13.35 2.62
C PHE A 186 3.12 -11.91 2.52
N LEU A 187 1.85 -11.76 2.13
CA LEU A 187 1.09 -10.55 2.39
C LEU A 187 0.45 -10.65 3.77
N ILE A 188 0.50 -9.56 4.52
CA ILE A 188 -0.03 -9.48 5.89
C ILE A 188 -1.31 -8.65 5.87
N GLY A 189 -2.33 -9.14 6.56
CA GLY A 189 -3.53 -8.39 6.90
C GLY A 189 -3.88 -8.59 8.38
N VAL A 190 -4.73 -7.72 8.90
CA VAL A 190 -5.17 -7.76 10.30
C VAL A 190 -6.70 -7.79 10.35
N ILE A 191 -7.24 -8.70 11.17
CA ILE A 191 -8.69 -8.87 11.34
C ILE A 191 -9.04 -8.70 12.82
N PHE A 192 -9.98 -7.81 13.12
CA PHE A 192 -10.45 -7.65 14.49
C PHE A 192 -11.44 -8.77 14.87
N PRO A 193 -11.36 -9.34 16.09
CA PRO A 193 -12.21 -10.45 16.48
C PRO A 193 -13.71 -10.15 16.40
N TYR A 194 -14.14 -8.95 16.81
CA TYR A 194 -15.55 -8.55 16.69
C TYR A 194 -16.07 -8.60 15.23
N GLN A 195 -15.23 -8.26 14.25
CA GLN A 195 -15.59 -8.33 12.83
C GLN A 195 -15.71 -9.79 12.39
N LEU A 196 -14.75 -10.63 12.78
CA LEU A 196 -14.72 -12.04 12.43
C LEU A 196 -15.94 -12.77 12.99
N LYS A 197 -16.28 -12.52 14.27
CA LYS A 197 -17.48 -13.08 14.91
C LYS A 197 -18.76 -12.64 14.20
N ALA A 198 -18.88 -11.36 13.86
CA ALA A 198 -20.03 -10.85 13.12
C ALA A 198 -20.17 -11.51 11.73
N HIS A 199 -19.05 -11.72 11.04
CA HIS A 199 -19.02 -12.37 9.73
C HIS A 199 -19.45 -13.82 9.78
N VAL A 200 -18.88 -14.64 10.68
CA VAL A 200 -19.24 -16.08 10.78
C VAL A 200 -20.69 -16.30 11.21
N ALA A 201 -21.26 -15.35 11.97
CA ALA A 201 -22.67 -15.38 12.36
C ALA A 201 -23.63 -15.01 11.20
N SER A 202 -23.14 -14.39 10.13
CA SER A 202 -23.95 -13.92 9.01
C SER A 202 -24.49 -15.04 8.12
N ASP A 203 -25.62 -14.80 7.46
CA ASP A 203 -26.19 -15.72 6.49
C ASP A 203 -25.28 -15.90 5.27
N ALA A 204 -24.57 -14.84 4.86
CA ALA A 204 -23.60 -14.89 3.77
C ALA A 204 -22.48 -15.89 4.06
N PHE A 205 -21.98 -15.95 5.31
CA PHE A 205 -21.03 -16.97 5.71
C PHE A 205 -21.67 -18.35 5.80
N LYS A 206 -22.76 -18.49 6.56
CA LYS A 206 -23.41 -19.80 6.80
C LYS A 206 -23.80 -20.51 5.51
N ASN A 207 -24.40 -19.79 4.56
CA ASN A 207 -24.92 -20.34 3.32
C ASN A 207 -23.90 -20.37 2.16
N SER A 208 -22.65 -19.97 2.39
CA SER A 208 -21.59 -20.05 1.37
C SER A 208 -21.04 -21.46 1.17
N THR A 209 -20.55 -21.74 -0.04
CA THR A 209 -19.77 -22.93 -0.37
C THR A 209 -18.40 -22.50 -0.93
N PRO A 210 -17.41 -22.25 -0.06
CA PRO A 210 -16.07 -21.84 -0.51
C PRO A 210 -15.31 -22.98 -1.16
N LEU A 211 -14.16 -22.65 -1.76
CA LEU A 211 -13.29 -23.63 -2.40
C LEU A 211 -12.79 -24.71 -1.42
N TYR A 212 -12.60 -24.36 -0.14
CA TYR A 212 -12.13 -25.26 0.93
C TYR A 212 -13.11 -25.27 2.12
N PRO A 213 -14.18 -26.09 2.08
CA PRO A 213 -15.19 -26.14 3.14
C PRO A 213 -14.65 -26.56 4.52
N GLU A 214 -13.57 -27.34 4.57
CA GLU A 214 -12.88 -27.71 5.80
C GLU A 214 -12.18 -26.50 6.44
N LYS A 215 -11.59 -25.61 5.64
CA LYS A 215 -10.97 -24.37 6.11
C LYS A 215 -12.01 -23.37 6.63
N LYS A 216 -13.19 -23.34 6.00
CA LYS A 216 -14.34 -22.60 6.54
C LYS A 216 -14.70 -23.05 7.96
N LYS A 217 -14.72 -24.36 8.22
CA LYS A 217 -14.99 -24.90 9.57
C LYS A 217 -13.87 -24.57 10.56
N GLU A 218 -12.61 -24.59 10.13
CA GLU A 218 -11.48 -24.14 10.98
C GLU A 218 -11.60 -22.66 11.34
N LEU A 219 -11.95 -21.79 10.37
CA LEU A 219 -12.19 -20.37 10.60
C LEU A 219 -13.34 -20.12 11.58
N GLU A 220 -14.44 -20.86 11.45
CA GLU A 220 -15.57 -20.81 12.38
C GLU A 220 -15.16 -21.19 13.80
N ARG A 221 -14.34 -22.25 13.95
CA ARG A 221 -13.80 -22.65 15.26
C ARG A 221 -12.91 -21.56 15.87
N LEU A 222 -12.04 -20.95 15.07
CA LEU A 222 -11.20 -19.83 15.51
C LEU A 222 -12.07 -18.66 15.99
N ALA A 223 -13.05 -18.24 15.20
CA ALA A 223 -13.96 -17.15 15.56
C ALA A 223 -14.73 -17.42 16.87
N ASN A 224 -15.14 -18.67 17.09
CA ASN A 224 -15.83 -19.08 18.30
C ASN A 224 -14.91 -19.16 19.54
N SER A 225 -13.60 -19.34 19.36
CA SER A 225 -12.63 -19.35 20.46
C SER A 225 -12.20 -17.97 20.96
N LEU A 226 -12.42 -16.91 20.19
CA LEU A 226 -11.97 -15.54 20.52
C LEU A 226 -13.04 -14.76 21.30
N ASP A 227 -12.63 -13.91 22.25
CA ASP A 227 -13.48 -12.81 22.73
C ASP A 227 -13.54 -11.69 21.68
N GLN A 228 -14.63 -10.90 21.68
CA GLN A 228 -14.76 -9.79 20.74
C GLN A 228 -13.73 -8.67 20.95
N ASN A 229 -13.19 -8.55 22.17
CA ASN A 229 -12.18 -7.56 22.56
C ASN A 229 -10.77 -8.13 22.60
N ASP A 230 -10.57 -9.39 22.17
CA ASP A 230 -9.23 -9.95 22.04
C ASP A 230 -8.39 -9.13 21.05
N ASN A 231 -7.08 -9.33 21.13
CA ASN A 231 -6.15 -8.74 20.19
C ASN A 231 -6.50 -9.13 18.74
N PRO A 232 -6.19 -8.28 17.76
CA PRO A 232 -6.41 -8.60 16.35
C PRO A 232 -5.72 -9.88 15.92
N VAL A 233 -6.38 -10.64 15.06
CA VAL A 233 -5.86 -11.85 14.43
C VAL A 233 -5.01 -11.43 13.22
N LEU A 234 -3.78 -11.96 13.16
CA LEU A 234 -2.91 -11.79 12.02
C LEU A 234 -3.30 -12.77 10.92
N MET A 235 -3.58 -12.26 9.72
CA MET A 235 -3.79 -13.08 8.52
C MET A 235 -2.53 -13.04 7.66
N LEU A 236 -1.97 -14.21 7.38
CA LEU A 236 -0.84 -14.39 6.49
C LEU A 236 -1.30 -15.05 5.20
N LEU A 237 -1.10 -14.38 4.08
CA LEU A 237 -1.42 -14.90 2.74
C LEU A 237 -0.12 -15.20 2.00
N GLU A 238 0.16 -16.47 1.80
CA GLU A 238 1.32 -16.90 1.00
C GLU A 238 1.05 -16.72 -0.49
N LEU A 239 1.95 -16.04 -1.19
CA LEU A 239 1.88 -15.87 -2.63
C LEU A 239 2.34 -17.14 -3.32
N LYS A 240 1.55 -17.61 -4.29
CA LYS A 240 1.95 -18.73 -5.15
C LYS A 240 3.16 -18.33 -5.99
N GLN A 241 4.18 -19.19 -5.99
CA GLN A 241 5.34 -19.11 -6.86
C GLN A 241 4.92 -19.22 -8.34
#